data_AF-X6LBH4-F1
#
_entry.id   AF-X6LBH4-F1
#
_cell.length_a   1.000
_cell.length_b   1.000
_cell.length_c   1.000
_cell.angle_alpha   90.00
_cell.angle_beta   90.00
_cell.angle_gamma   90.00
#
_symmetry.space_group_name_H-M   'P 1'
#
loop_
_entity.id
_entity.type
_entity.pdbx_description
1 polymer ?
#
loop_
_entity_poly.entity_id
_entity_poly.type
_entity_poly.pdbx_seq_one_letter_code
_entity_poly.pdbx_strand_id
1 'polypeptide(L)'
;FFFFFKKKKKKKRGGGLLKKKKKGFVHFAGFMASGVAPQFGMWTTDGSEMLIGGLDNSGVIALFTEDLSTSMVISPLDNFMAFNLKKNNSTGDVEYGIMGNVSEVPEDFSISFVVSVFNGGINRAMRQWGSFMLQYYNRDLENSWDRDFTLQYLGYSTDNGAFYYYHTEANKTYQQTIIDVHSYAVNVHVPYRYILLDSWWYYQGYKDGLLNWFIYIYIC
;
A
#
# COMPACT_ATOMS: atom_id res chain seq x y z
N PHE A 1 -17.56 5.60 20.20
CA PHE A 1 -18.19 4.36 20.68
C PHE A 1 -17.14 3.48 21.33
N PHE A 2 -17.08 3.42 22.67
CA PHE A 2 -16.11 2.61 23.43
C PHE A 2 -16.65 1.20 23.66
N PHE A 3 -15.89 0.15 23.34
CA PHE A 3 -16.22 -1.22 23.72
C PHE A 3 -15.53 -1.61 25.03
N PHE A 4 -16.32 -1.86 26.08
CA PHE A 4 -15.88 -2.49 27.33
C PHE A 4 -15.97 -4.02 27.19
N PHE A 5 -14.86 -4.75 27.30
CA PHE A 5 -14.89 -6.21 27.43
C PHE A 5 -15.16 -6.62 28.89
N LYS A 6 -16.40 -7.06 29.19
CA LYS A 6 -16.74 -7.65 30.50
C LYS A 6 -16.32 -9.13 30.53
N LYS A 7 -15.34 -9.46 31.38
CA LYS A 7 -14.80 -10.82 31.54
C LYS A 7 -15.85 -11.75 32.17
N LYS A 8 -16.57 -12.55 31.37
CA LYS A 8 -17.42 -13.64 31.88
C LYS A 8 -16.55 -14.84 32.28
N LYS A 9 -16.62 -15.27 33.54
CA LYS A 9 -16.02 -16.54 34.02
C LYS A 9 -16.61 -17.72 33.22
N LYS A 10 -15.76 -18.46 32.49
CA LYS A 10 -16.14 -19.68 31.76
C LYS A 10 -16.29 -20.86 32.72
N LYS A 11 -17.47 -21.50 32.68
CA LYS A 11 -17.78 -22.80 33.28
C LYS A 11 -16.98 -23.88 32.51
N LYS A 12 -16.14 -24.67 33.20
CA LYS A 12 -15.40 -25.79 32.59
C LYS A 12 -16.40 -26.83 32.06
N ARG A 13 -16.40 -27.05 30.74
CA ARG A 13 -17.04 -28.21 30.08
C ARG A 13 -15.95 -29.10 29.49
N GLY A 14 -16.18 -30.40 29.56
CA GLY A 14 -15.21 -31.49 29.38
C GLY A 14 -14.32 -31.38 28.15
N GLY A 15 -13.06 -31.78 28.34
CA GLY A 15 -11.99 -31.71 27.36
C GLY A 15 -12.11 -32.80 26.30
N GLY A 16 -12.65 -32.44 25.14
CA GLY A 16 -12.07 -32.88 23.88
C GLY A 16 -10.98 -31.87 23.51
N LEU A 17 -9.76 -32.32 23.24
CA LEU A 17 -8.72 -31.51 22.62
C LEU A 17 -9.26 -31.03 21.26
N LEU A 18 -9.84 -29.83 21.22
CA LEU A 18 -10.05 -29.12 19.97
C LEU A 18 -8.67 -29.00 19.32
N LYS A 19 -8.41 -29.82 18.29
CA LYS A 19 -7.22 -29.66 17.45
C LYS A 19 -7.16 -28.19 17.08
N LYS A 20 -6.07 -27.50 17.47
CA LYS A 20 -5.84 -26.13 17.04
C LYS A 20 -5.87 -26.14 15.52
N LYS A 21 -6.90 -25.51 14.94
CA LYS A 21 -6.97 -25.34 13.49
C LYS A 21 -5.74 -24.55 13.06
N LYS A 22 -5.02 -25.08 12.08
CA LYS A 22 -3.91 -24.35 11.48
C LYS A 22 -4.45 -23.10 10.79
N LYS A 23 -3.61 -22.08 10.69
CA LYS A 23 -3.96 -20.80 10.09
C LYS A 23 -2.87 -20.45 9.09
N GLY A 24 -3.26 -19.85 7.97
CA GLY A 24 -2.35 -19.22 7.02
C GLY A 24 -2.48 -17.71 7.06
N PHE A 25 -1.53 -17.04 6.42
CA PHE A 25 -1.60 -15.60 6.17
C PHE A 25 -1.17 -15.27 4.74
N VAL A 26 -1.69 -14.15 4.25
CA VAL A 26 -1.16 -13.39 3.11
C VAL A 26 -1.00 -11.96 3.57
N HIS A 27 0.12 -11.35 3.25
CA HIS A 27 0.48 -10.00 3.63
C HIS A 27 0.83 -9.19 2.37
N PHE A 28 -0.02 -8.21 2.10
CA PHE A 28 0.04 -7.30 0.98
C PHE A 28 0.94 -6.10 1.34
N ALA A 29 2.24 -6.34 1.37
CA ALA A 29 3.31 -5.38 1.64
C ALA A 29 4.35 -5.37 0.51
N GLY A 30 5.29 -4.43 0.53
CA GLY A 30 6.31 -4.32 -0.50
C GLY A 30 6.00 -3.23 -1.53
N PHE A 31 7.00 -2.98 -2.37
CA PHE A 31 6.90 -2.07 -3.50
C PHE A 31 5.72 -2.44 -4.41
N MET A 32 4.95 -1.43 -4.85
CA MET A 32 3.78 -1.59 -5.72
C MET A 32 2.73 -2.60 -5.18
N ALA A 33 2.38 -2.49 -3.90
CA ALA A 33 1.33 -3.32 -3.26
C ALA A 33 1.57 -4.84 -3.44
N SER A 34 2.77 -5.30 -3.07
CA SER A 34 3.26 -6.68 -3.26
C SER A 34 3.63 -7.11 -4.67
N GLY A 35 3.82 -6.17 -5.61
CA GLY A 35 4.28 -6.50 -6.96
C GLY A 35 5.62 -7.24 -7.03
N VAL A 36 6.49 -7.07 -6.02
CA VAL A 36 7.86 -7.62 -6.04
C VAL A 36 8.12 -8.71 -4.99
N ALA A 37 7.34 -8.77 -3.89
CA ALA A 37 7.57 -9.75 -2.82
C ALA A 37 6.32 -9.96 -1.93
N PRO A 38 5.25 -10.62 -2.42
CA PRO A 38 4.13 -10.98 -1.56
C PRO A 38 4.59 -11.94 -0.46
N GLN A 39 4.20 -11.66 0.78
CA GLN A 39 4.51 -12.54 1.91
C GLN A 39 3.31 -13.43 2.20
N PHE A 40 3.49 -14.74 2.25
CA PHE A 40 2.44 -15.69 2.61
C PHE A 40 3.06 -16.90 3.28
N GLY A 41 2.28 -17.56 4.14
CA GLY A 41 2.80 -18.72 4.87
C GLY A 41 1.85 -19.19 5.95
N MET A 42 2.36 -20.06 6.81
CA MET A 42 1.63 -20.53 7.98
C MET A 42 1.75 -19.55 9.13
N TRP A 43 0.67 -19.34 9.88
CA TRP A 43 0.74 -18.55 11.10
C TRP A 43 1.34 -19.39 12.23
N THR A 44 2.63 -19.19 12.49
CA THR A 44 3.36 -19.90 13.55
C THR A 44 3.80 -18.98 14.68
N THR A 45 3.94 -19.58 15.87
CA THR A 45 4.40 -18.93 17.11
C THR A 45 5.79 -19.40 17.54
N ASP A 46 6.46 -20.18 16.70
CA ASP A 46 7.82 -20.70 16.91
C ASP A 46 8.88 -19.89 16.15
N GLY A 47 8.45 -18.82 15.46
CA GLY A 47 9.32 -17.98 14.64
C GLY A 47 9.75 -18.60 13.31
N SER A 48 9.21 -19.75 12.91
CA SER A 48 9.54 -20.38 11.63
C SER A 48 9.14 -19.53 10.43
N GLU A 49 8.09 -18.72 10.58
CA GLU A 49 7.56 -17.82 9.55
C GLU A 49 7.62 -16.38 10.06
N MET A 50 8.42 -15.56 9.36
CA MET A 50 8.57 -14.15 9.68
C MET A 50 7.58 -13.33 8.86
N LEU A 51 7.00 -12.33 9.52
CA LEU A 51 6.23 -11.27 8.87
C LEU A 51 7.10 -10.02 8.90
N ILE A 52 7.59 -9.62 7.74
CA ILE A 52 8.50 -8.49 7.57
C ILE A 52 7.65 -7.22 7.50
N GLY A 53 7.91 -6.27 8.38
CA GLY A 53 7.35 -4.92 8.37
C GLY A 53 8.41 -3.85 8.12
N GLY A 54 8.11 -2.59 8.41
CA GLY A 54 9.02 -1.45 8.21
C GLY A 54 8.67 -0.60 6.99
N LEU A 55 9.61 0.27 6.60
CA LEU A 55 9.42 1.33 5.59
C LEU A 55 8.84 0.80 4.27
N ASP A 56 9.38 -0.31 3.78
CA ASP A 56 8.98 -0.88 2.49
C ASP A 56 8.05 -2.09 2.63
N ASN A 57 7.78 -2.56 3.85
CA ASN A 57 7.15 -3.86 4.07
C ASN A 57 5.95 -3.83 5.01
N SER A 58 5.43 -2.65 5.37
CA SER A 58 4.17 -2.55 6.10
C SER A 58 3.00 -2.59 5.13
N GLY A 59 1.94 -3.32 5.48
CA GLY A 59 0.87 -3.61 4.53
C GLY A 59 -0.36 -4.25 5.16
N VAL A 60 -1.34 -4.59 4.31
CA VAL A 60 -2.60 -5.24 4.72
C VAL A 60 -2.36 -6.73 4.95
N ILE A 61 -2.86 -7.29 6.05
CA ILE A 61 -2.70 -8.71 6.37
C ILE A 61 -4.05 -9.41 6.33
N ALA A 62 -4.11 -10.53 5.62
CA ALA A 62 -5.23 -11.45 5.62
C ALA A 62 -4.84 -12.76 6.30
N LEU A 63 -5.52 -13.12 7.39
CA LEU A 63 -5.39 -14.38 8.10
C LEU A 63 -6.55 -15.30 7.72
N PHE A 64 -6.32 -16.61 7.63
CA PHE A 64 -7.39 -17.56 7.29
C PHE A 64 -7.19 -18.91 7.96
N THR A 65 -8.28 -19.61 8.23
CA THR A 65 -8.25 -21.00 8.71
C THR A 65 -7.89 -21.95 7.58
N GLU A 66 -7.24 -23.07 7.90
CA GLU A 66 -6.87 -24.12 6.95
C GLU A 66 -8.05 -24.63 6.10
N ASP A 67 -9.25 -24.69 6.69
CA ASP A 67 -10.48 -25.09 6.00
C ASP A 67 -11.16 -23.96 5.22
N LEU A 68 -10.56 -22.77 5.17
CA LEU A 68 -11.08 -21.55 4.53
C LEU A 68 -12.49 -21.16 4.99
N SER A 69 -12.92 -21.63 6.18
CA SER A 69 -14.23 -21.32 6.73
C SER A 69 -14.28 -19.93 7.37
N THR A 70 -13.14 -19.38 7.78
CA THR A 70 -13.05 -18.06 8.40
C THR A 70 -11.79 -17.34 7.94
N SER A 71 -11.95 -16.08 7.55
CA SER A 71 -10.86 -15.18 7.20
C SER A 71 -10.99 -13.86 7.93
N MET A 72 -9.86 -13.24 8.22
CA MET A 72 -9.74 -11.95 8.88
C MET A 72 -8.82 -11.06 8.05
N VAL A 73 -9.17 -9.79 7.87
CA VAL A 73 -8.31 -8.78 7.24
C VAL A 73 -8.03 -7.69 8.26
N ILE A 74 -6.77 -7.31 8.40
CA ILE A 74 -6.32 -6.22 9.26
C ILE A 74 -5.57 -5.21 8.40
N SER A 75 -5.95 -3.94 8.48
CA SER A 75 -5.28 -2.84 7.78
C SER A 75 -5.36 -1.55 8.60
N PRO A 76 -4.47 -0.56 8.33
CA PRO A 76 -4.80 0.82 8.62
C PRO A 76 -6.15 1.18 8.01
N LEU A 77 -6.94 1.96 8.74
CA LEU A 77 -8.16 2.59 8.25
C LEU A 77 -7.84 3.94 7.65
N ASP A 78 -6.88 4.68 8.24
CA ASP A 78 -6.38 5.98 7.81
C ASP A 78 -4.85 6.06 7.94
N ASN A 79 -4.24 7.20 7.57
CA ASN A 79 -2.79 7.43 7.69
C ASN A 79 -1.92 6.30 7.13
N PHE A 80 -2.30 5.80 5.94
CA PHE A 80 -1.72 4.60 5.30
C PHE A 80 -0.20 4.60 5.15
N MET A 81 0.43 5.78 5.11
CA MET A 81 1.88 5.92 4.94
C MET A 81 2.64 6.08 6.26
N ALA A 82 1.94 6.28 7.39
CA ALA A 82 2.56 6.52 8.69
C ALA A 82 2.61 5.26 9.58
N PHE A 83 1.84 4.22 9.22
CA PHE A 83 1.77 3.01 10.02
C PHE A 83 2.93 2.06 9.75
N ASN A 84 3.23 1.26 10.76
CA ASN A 84 4.16 0.16 10.73
C ASN A 84 3.51 -1.04 11.43
N LEU A 85 3.97 -2.24 11.08
CA LEU A 85 3.58 -3.47 11.73
C LEU A 85 4.80 -4.32 12.09
N LYS A 86 4.66 -5.12 13.12
CA LYS A 86 5.67 -6.10 13.54
C LYS A 86 4.98 -7.33 14.09
N LYS A 87 5.44 -8.52 13.70
CA LYS A 87 5.05 -9.77 14.36
C LYS A 87 6.07 -10.10 15.45
N ASN A 88 5.58 -10.37 16.65
CA ASN A 88 6.37 -11.00 17.68
C ASN A 88 6.46 -12.50 17.38
N ASN A 89 7.65 -12.98 17.04
CA ASN A 89 7.85 -14.36 16.60
C ASN A 89 7.66 -15.40 17.72
N SER A 90 7.84 -15.02 18.99
CA SER A 90 7.71 -15.91 20.15
C SER A 90 6.27 -16.04 20.64
N THR A 91 5.46 -14.99 20.49
CA THR A 91 4.04 -15.01 20.92
C THR A 91 3.08 -15.20 19.75
N GLY A 92 3.51 -14.82 18.54
CA GLY A 92 2.66 -14.71 17.36
C GLY A 92 1.72 -13.50 17.39
N ASP A 93 1.96 -12.53 18.26
CA ASP A 93 1.19 -11.28 18.29
C ASP A 93 1.61 -10.37 17.13
N VAL A 94 0.65 -9.60 16.61
CA VAL A 94 0.93 -8.52 15.65
C VAL A 94 0.74 -7.20 16.36
N GLU A 95 1.79 -6.41 16.33
CA GLU A 95 1.85 -5.06 16.86
C GLU A 95 1.70 -4.08 15.70
N TYR A 96 0.87 -3.06 15.88
CA TYR A 96 0.66 -1.98 14.92
C TYR A 96 0.99 -0.65 15.60
N GLY A 97 1.59 0.27 14.85
CA GLY A 97 1.99 1.57 15.37
C GLY A 97 2.64 2.42 14.31
N ILE A 98 3.55 3.32 14.71
CA ILE A 98 4.40 4.12 13.83
C ILE A 98 5.82 3.55 13.80
N MET A 99 6.67 4.04 12.90
CA MET A 99 8.09 3.62 12.88
C MET A 99 8.84 4.12 14.12
N GLY A 100 9.69 3.26 14.68
CA GLY A 100 10.44 3.58 15.92
C GLY A 100 11.53 4.64 15.76
N ASN A 101 11.84 5.07 14.53
CA ASN A 101 12.80 6.14 14.23
C ASN A 101 12.11 7.51 14.02
N VAL A 102 10.80 7.60 14.21
CA VAL A 102 10.07 8.87 14.18
C VAL A 102 10.55 9.75 15.34
N SER A 103 11.03 10.95 15.03
CA SER A 103 11.59 11.90 16.01
C SER A 103 10.52 12.63 16.82
N GLU A 104 9.36 12.89 16.22
CA GLU A 104 8.25 13.58 16.85
C GLU A 104 6.92 13.12 16.26
N VAL A 105 5.86 13.14 17.08
CA VAL A 105 4.49 12.87 16.67
C VAL A 105 3.67 14.11 17.01
N PRO A 106 2.95 14.72 16.04
CA PRO A 106 2.10 15.88 16.32
C PRO A 106 1.06 15.57 17.40
N GLU A 107 0.71 16.57 18.22
CA GLU A 107 -0.21 16.41 19.37
C GLU A 107 -1.57 15.81 18.96
N ASP A 108 -2.08 16.20 17.80
CA ASP A 108 -3.38 15.74 17.28
C ASP A 108 -3.27 14.56 16.29
N PHE A 109 -2.09 13.94 16.16
CA PHE A 109 -1.93 12.80 15.27
C PHE A 109 -2.64 11.57 15.82
N SER A 110 -3.53 10.99 15.02
CA SER A 110 -4.20 9.73 15.32
C SER A 110 -4.11 8.79 14.14
N ILE A 111 -3.94 7.50 14.42
CA ILE A 111 -4.08 6.44 13.42
C ILE A 111 -5.15 5.44 13.84
N SER A 112 -6.04 5.11 12.92
CA SER A 112 -7.10 4.13 13.11
C SER A 112 -6.77 2.85 12.35
N PHE A 113 -7.20 1.71 12.90
CA PHE A 113 -7.07 0.40 12.25
C PHE A 113 -8.44 -0.25 12.11
N VAL A 114 -8.61 -1.05 11.06
CA VAL A 114 -9.81 -1.86 10.85
C VAL A 114 -9.45 -3.35 10.92
N VAL A 115 -10.29 -4.09 11.63
CA VAL A 115 -10.25 -5.56 11.68
C VAL A 115 -11.58 -6.08 11.16
N SER A 116 -11.55 -6.75 10.02
CA SER A 116 -12.74 -7.33 9.40
C SER A 116 -12.69 -8.84 9.47
N VAL A 117 -13.75 -9.49 9.97
CA VAL A 117 -13.84 -10.96 10.09
C VAL A 117 -15.03 -11.46 9.30
N PHE A 118 -14.78 -12.47 8.47
CA PHE A 118 -15.79 -13.01 7.57
C PHE A 118 -15.78 -14.54 7.56
N ASN A 119 -16.96 -15.11 7.32
CA ASN A 119 -17.08 -16.52 6.99
C ASN A 119 -16.76 -16.73 5.50
N GLY A 120 -15.95 -17.75 5.20
CA GLY A 120 -15.43 -18.03 3.87
C GLY A 120 -13.97 -17.61 3.70
N GLY A 121 -13.42 -17.93 2.53
CA GLY A 121 -11.99 -17.78 2.27
C GLY A 121 -11.52 -16.36 2.00
N ILE A 122 -10.21 -16.24 1.83
CA ILE A 122 -9.48 -14.97 1.70
C ILE A 122 -10.03 -14.02 0.64
N ASN A 123 -10.41 -14.53 -0.53
CA ASN A 123 -10.93 -13.70 -1.63
C ASN A 123 -12.21 -12.96 -1.25
N ARG A 124 -13.11 -13.62 -0.49
CA ARG A 124 -14.33 -12.99 -0.01
C ARG A 124 -14.00 -11.92 1.03
N ALA A 125 -13.14 -12.26 1.99
CA ALA A 125 -12.75 -11.34 3.04
C ALA A 125 -12.08 -10.07 2.49
N MET A 126 -11.16 -10.20 1.54
CA MET A 126 -10.51 -9.06 0.88
C MET A 126 -11.49 -8.22 0.08
N ARG A 127 -12.43 -8.81 -0.66
CA ARG A 127 -13.47 -8.06 -1.39
C ARG A 127 -14.40 -7.28 -0.46
N GLN A 128 -14.81 -7.91 0.65
CA GLN A 128 -15.68 -7.26 1.63
C GLN A 128 -14.95 -6.14 2.38
N TRP A 129 -13.69 -6.35 2.75
CA TRP A 129 -12.82 -5.30 3.29
C TRP A 129 -12.66 -4.14 2.30
N GLY A 130 -12.34 -4.41 1.04
CA GLY A 130 -12.20 -3.37 0.01
C GLY A 130 -13.51 -2.59 -0.21
N SER A 131 -14.65 -3.29 -0.22
CA SER A 131 -15.98 -2.64 -0.31
C SER A 131 -16.25 -1.72 0.89
N PHE A 132 -15.88 -2.15 2.09
CA PHE A 132 -15.98 -1.32 3.29
C PHE A 132 -15.10 -0.07 3.18
N MET A 133 -13.84 -0.21 2.74
CA MET A 133 -12.93 0.93 2.57
C MET A 133 -13.49 1.94 1.57
N LEU A 134 -14.01 1.47 0.43
CA LEU A 134 -14.65 2.31 -0.58
C LEU A 134 -15.85 3.07 0.00
N GLN A 135 -16.75 2.37 0.69
CA GLN A 135 -17.92 3.00 1.34
C GLN A 135 -17.50 4.00 2.42
N TYR A 136 -16.53 3.66 3.27
CA TYR A 136 -16.04 4.52 4.34
C TYR A 136 -15.49 5.85 3.81
N TYR A 137 -14.79 5.80 2.67
CA TYR A 137 -14.23 6.98 2.01
C TYR A 137 -15.17 7.64 0.99
N ASN A 138 -16.42 7.19 0.89
CA ASN A 138 -17.36 7.64 -0.14
C ASN A 138 -16.72 7.60 -1.54
N ARG A 139 -16.08 6.47 -1.85
CA ARG A 139 -15.46 6.16 -3.13
C ARG A 139 -16.29 5.10 -3.82
N ASP A 140 -16.44 5.29 -5.12
CA ASP A 140 -17.14 4.37 -5.98
C ASP A 140 -16.17 3.84 -7.03
N LEU A 141 -16.28 2.54 -7.35
CA LEU A 141 -15.53 1.91 -8.42
C LEU A 141 -16.20 2.13 -9.77
N GLU A 142 -17.51 2.36 -9.82
CA GLU A 142 -18.19 2.62 -11.08
C GLU A 142 -17.56 3.87 -11.72
N ASN A 143 -17.24 3.73 -13.00
CA ASN A 143 -16.66 4.82 -13.81
C ASN A 143 -15.34 5.36 -13.23
N SER A 144 -14.57 4.57 -12.46
CA SER A 144 -13.21 4.96 -12.06
C SER A 144 -12.32 5.22 -13.27
N TRP A 145 -12.47 4.39 -14.30
CA TRP A 145 -11.79 4.52 -15.58
C TRP A 145 -12.14 5.82 -16.30
N ASP A 146 -13.43 6.18 -16.40
CA ASP A 146 -13.89 7.44 -17.01
C ASP A 146 -13.33 8.69 -16.32
N ARG A 147 -13.11 8.61 -15.01
CA ARG A 147 -12.57 9.70 -14.20
C ARG A 147 -11.04 9.72 -14.19
N ASP A 148 -10.39 8.63 -14.62
CA ASP A 148 -8.94 8.55 -14.66
C ASP A 148 -8.43 9.23 -15.92
N PHE A 149 -7.96 10.46 -15.75
CA PHE A 149 -7.40 11.28 -16.82
C PHE A 149 -6.31 10.56 -17.64
N THR A 150 -5.54 9.67 -17.00
CA THR A 150 -4.46 8.94 -17.66
C THR A 150 -4.96 7.79 -18.54
N LEU A 151 -6.17 7.30 -18.30
CA LEU A 151 -6.82 6.29 -19.14
C LEU A 151 -7.65 6.90 -20.26
N GLN A 152 -8.05 8.17 -20.14
CA GLN A 152 -8.90 8.84 -21.13
C GLN A 152 -8.14 9.51 -22.26
N TYR A 153 -6.86 9.81 -22.06
CA TYR A 153 -6.09 10.59 -23.01
C TYR A 153 -4.74 9.97 -23.30
N LEU A 154 -4.17 10.34 -24.45
CA LEU A 154 -2.79 10.02 -24.75
C LEU A 154 -1.87 10.86 -23.86
N GLY A 155 -0.93 10.21 -23.18
CA GLY A 155 0.14 10.86 -22.43
C GLY A 155 1.52 10.54 -22.97
N TYR A 156 2.48 11.39 -22.61
CA TYR A 156 3.90 11.11 -22.83
C TYR A 156 4.51 10.55 -21.55
N SER A 157 5.18 9.41 -21.62
CA SER A 157 5.86 8.82 -20.44
C SER A 157 7.37 8.92 -20.58
N THR A 158 8.02 9.28 -19.48
CA THR A 158 9.48 9.28 -19.35
C THR A 158 10.00 8.12 -18.50
N ASP A 159 9.12 7.17 -18.16
CA ASP A 159 9.41 6.00 -17.31
C ASP A 159 10.38 5.01 -17.98
N ASN A 160 10.85 4.02 -17.22
CA ASN A 160 11.77 2.99 -17.66
C ASN A 160 11.36 2.37 -19.02
N GLY A 161 12.26 2.46 -19.99
CA GLY A 161 12.06 2.01 -21.37
C GLY A 161 11.58 3.10 -22.34
N ALA A 162 11.27 4.31 -21.87
CA ALA A 162 10.99 5.46 -22.72
C ALA A 162 12.27 6.02 -23.38
N PHE A 163 12.12 6.72 -24.51
CA PHE A 163 13.25 7.24 -25.28
C PHE A 163 14.14 8.19 -24.48
N TYR A 164 13.54 9.08 -23.68
CA TYR A 164 14.29 10.02 -22.85
C TYR A 164 14.58 9.49 -21.44
N TYR A 165 14.31 8.21 -21.12
CA TYR A 165 14.61 7.66 -19.80
C TYR A 165 16.11 7.80 -19.46
N TYR A 166 16.45 8.61 -18.45
CA TYR A 166 17.84 9.01 -18.13
C TYR A 166 18.64 9.62 -19.30
N HIS A 167 17.94 10.24 -20.26
CA HIS A 167 18.54 10.82 -21.47
C HIS A 167 17.95 12.20 -21.77
N THR A 168 18.79 13.15 -22.15
CA THR A 168 18.38 14.46 -22.69
C THR A 168 18.72 14.56 -24.17
N GLU A 169 18.13 15.54 -24.85
CA GLU A 169 18.71 16.04 -26.08
C GLU A 169 20.14 16.59 -25.82
N ALA A 170 20.96 16.58 -26.87
CA ALA A 170 22.35 17.02 -26.78
C ALA A 170 22.44 18.49 -26.32
N ASN A 171 23.28 18.75 -25.32
CA ASN A 171 23.51 20.08 -24.73
C ASN A 171 22.25 20.76 -24.15
N LYS A 172 21.22 19.98 -23.81
CA LYS A 172 19.99 20.49 -23.18
C LYS A 172 19.78 19.86 -21.81
N THR A 173 19.12 20.63 -20.95
CA THR A 173 18.58 20.14 -19.68
C THR A 173 17.35 19.27 -19.92
N TYR A 174 16.91 18.54 -18.90
CA TYR A 174 15.64 17.80 -18.95
C TYR A 174 14.46 18.72 -19.19
N GLN A 175 14.43 19.88 -18.52
CA GLN A 175 13.38 20.88 -18.73
C GLN A 175 13.29 21.34 -20.18
N GLN A 176 14.42 21.68 -20.79
CA GLN A 176 14.47 22.06 -22.20
C GLN A 176 14.01 20.91 -23.10
N THR A 177 14.53 19.70 -22.88
CA THR A 177 14.15 18.50 -23.64
C THR A 177 12.64 18.26 -23.63
N ILE A 178 11.99 18.35 -22.46
CA ILE A 178 10.54 18.12 -22.36
C ILE A 178 9.72 19.25 -22.99
N ILE A 179 10.17 20.51 -22.90
CA ILE A 179 9.56 21.63 -23.62
C ILE A 179 9.65 21.41 -25.14
N ASP A 180 10.77 20.88 -25.63
CA ASP A 180 10.98 20.58 -27.05
C ASP A 180 10.12 19.39 -27.51
N VAL A 181 9.97 18.34 -26.69
CA VAL A 181 9.02 17.24 -26.92
C VAL A 181 7.60 17.77 -27.05
N HIS A 182 7.18 18.65 -26.15
CA HIS A 182 5.85 19.28 -26.22
C HIS A 182 5.70 20.13 -27.49
N SER A 183 6.67 20.99 -27.79
CA SER A 183 6.64 21.87 -28.97
C SER A 183 6.57 21.07 -30.27
N TYR A 184 7.34 19.98 -30.36
CA TYR A 184 7.27 19.04 -31.47
C TYR A 184 5.88 18.41 -31.58
N ALA A 185 5.34 17.88 -30.48
CA ALA A 185 4.02 17.26 -30.45
C ALA A 185 2.91 18.21 -30.91
N VAL A 186 2.94 19.47 -30.49
CA VAL A 186 2.01 20.51 -30.95
C VAL A 186 2.15 20.71 -32.46
N ASN A 187 3.38 20.86 -32.96
CA ASN A 187 3.64 21.10 -34.38
C ASN A 187 3.18 19.94 -35.28
N VAL A 188 3.35 18.69 -34.83
CA VAL A 188 2.92 17.50 -35.58
C VAL A 188 1.51 17.01 -35.19
N HIS A 189 0.78 17.79 -34.40
CA HIS A 189 -0.60 17.51 -33.97
C HIS A 189 -0.77 16.18 -33.21
N VAL A 190 0.22 15.79 -32.40
CA VAL A 190 0.09 14.66 -31.46
C VAL A 190 -0.56 15.17 -30.17
N PRO A 191 -1.76 14.66 -29.80
CA PRO A 191 -2.60 15.28 -28.78
C PRO A 191 -2.27 14.76 -27.36
N TYR A 192 -1.01 14.92 -26.92
CA TYR A 192 -0.67 14.62 -25.53
C TYR A 192 -1.44 15.54 -24.58
N ARG A 193 -2.02 14.96 -23.52
CA ARG A 193 -2.81 15.69 -22.52
C ARG A 193 -2.18 15.70 -21.14
N TYR A 194 -1.21 14.81 -20.91
CA TYR A 194 -0.39 14.79 -19.72
C TYR A 194 1.01 14.25 -20.04
N ILE A 195 1.91 14.46 -19.09
CA ILE A 195 3.23 13.84 -19.06
C ILE A 195 3.41 13.10 -17.73
N LEU A 196 3.94 11.89 -17.79
CA LEU A 196 4.46 11.17 -16.63
C LEU A 196 5.96 11.43 -16.56
N LEU A 197 6.37 12.13 -15.50
CA LEU A 197 7.77 12.44 -15.20
C LEU A 197 8.30 11.44 -14.17
N ASP A 198 9.38 10.76 -14.53
CA ASP A 198 10.04 9.76 -13.70
C ASP A 198 11.17 10.37 -12.85
N SER A 199 11.80 9.58 -11.98
CA SER A 199 12.65 10.02 -10.88
C SER A 199 13.91 10.78 -11.29
N TRP A 200 14.31 10.69 -12.56
CA TRP A 200 15.44 11.44 -13.11
C TRP A 200 15.12 12.90 -13.41
N TRP A 201 13.85 13.31 -13.28
CA TRP A 201 13.43 14.70 -13.45
C TRP A 201 13.81 15.60 -12.27
N TYR A 202 13.91 15.04 -11.07
CA TYR A 202 14.19 15.81 -9.85
C TYR A 202 15.55 15.47 -9.26
N TYR A 203 16.08 16.38 -8.45
CA TYR A 203 17.33 16.14 -7.75
C TYR A 203 17.17 15.01 -6.75
N GLN A 204 17.98 13.98 -6.90
CA GLN A 204 18.05 12.84 -5.99
C GLN A 204 19.09 13.08 -4.91
N GLY A 205 18.76 12.66 -3.69
CA GLY A 205 19.56 12.78 -2.48
C GLY A 205 20.04 11.40 -2.02
N TYR A 206 20.14 11.23 -0.69
CA TYR A 206 20.56 9.96 -0.11
C TYR A 206 19.60 8.82 -0.52
N LYS A 207 20.15 7.72 -1.06
CA LYS A 207 19.42 6.54 -1.54
C LYS A 207 18.33 6.86 -2.57
N ASP A 208 18.65 7.71 -3.54
CA ASP A 208 17.77 8.04 -4.68
C ASP A 208 16.44 8.72 -4.29
N GLY A 209 16.29 9.10 -3.03
CA GLY A 209 15.15 9.85 -2.53
C GLY A 209 15.13 11.28 -3.05
N LEU A 210 13.95 11.87 -3.14
CA LEU A 210 13.80 13.27 -3.56
C LEU A 210 14.55 14.22 -2.60
N LEU A 211 15.49 15.01 -3.13
CA LEU A 211 16.29 15.96 -2.36
C LEU A 211 15.62 17.32 -2.23
N ASN A 212 15.05 17.85 -3.32
CA ASN A 212 14.48 19.19 -3.39
C ASN A 212 13.16 19.18 -4.17
N TRP A 213 12.10 19.71 -3.55
CA TRP A 213 10.77 19.87 -4.17
C TRP A 213 10.60 21.12 -5.03
N PHE A 214 11.61 22.00 -5.13
CA PHE A 214 11.50 23.22 -5.94
C PHE A 214 11.54 22.89 -7.42
N ILE A 215 10.35 22.84 -8.02
CA ILE A 215 10.14 22.62 -9.44
C ILE A 215 9.60 23.92 -10.02
N TYR A 216 10.41 24.65 -10.80
CA TYR A 216 9.96 25.82 -11.57
C TYR A 216 9.31 25.35 -12.88
N ILE A 217 8.10 24.79 -12.79
CA ILE A 217 7.28 24.53 -13.96
C ILE A 217 6.53 25.81 -14.31
N TYR A 218 7.03 26.53 -15.32
CA TYR A 218 6.20 27.48 -16.08
C TYR A 218 5.52 26.70 -17.20
N ILE A 219 4.34 26.13 -16.92
CA ILE A 219 3.42 25.72 -17.98
C ILE A 219 2.61 26.97 -18.33
N CYS A 220 2.86 27.53 -19.51
CA CYS A 220 1.96 28.49 -20.15
C CYS A 220 0.96 27.73 -21.02
#